data_AF-A0A8T8SC24-F1
#
_entry.id   AF-A0A8T8SC24-F1
#
_cell.length_a   1.000
_cell.length_b   1.000
_cell.length_c   1.000
_cell.angle_alpha   90.00
_cell.angle_beta   90.00
_cell.angle_gamma   90.00
#
_symmetry.space_group_name_H-M   'P 1'
#
loop_
_entity.id
_entity.type
_entity.pdbx_description
1 polymer ?
#
loop_
_entity_poly.entity_id
_entity_poly.type
_entity_poly.pdbx_seq_one_letter_code
_entity_poly.pdbx_strand_id
1 'polypeptide(L)'
;MDPFLGEIKMVGFNFAPRGYAMCQGQLMSIAQNTALFSLLGTLYGGNGQTTFGLPDYRGRSPVGMGQGPGLNPITQGELAGNENVTLTTAQMPIHAPTAQFTGQASSGSLSITADVATTTA
;
A
#
# COMPACT_ATOMS: atom_id res chain seq x y z
N MET A 1 -17.01 -18.24 13.99
CA MET A 1 -16.91 -18.10 12.53
C MET A 1 -15.68 -18.88 12.11
N ASP A 2 -15.87 -20.02 11.45
CA ASP A 2 -14.77 -20.80 10.90
C ASP A 2 -14.17 -20.08 9.68
N PRO A 3 -12.84 -20.05 9.54
CA PRO A 3 -12.19 -19.35 8.45
C PRO A 3 -12.38 -20.07 7.11
N PHE A 4 -12.47 -19.32 6.03
CA PHE A 4 -12.53 -19.90 4.68
C PHE A 4 -11.13 -20.24 4.17
N LEU A 5 -11.05 -21.32 3.37
CA LEU A 5 -9.79 -21.66 2.72
C LEU A 5 -9.42 -20.57 1.70
N GLY A 6 -8.19 -20.07 1.77
CA GLY A 6 -7.73 -18.96 0.93
C GLY A 6 -8.07 -17.56 1.48
N GLU A 7 -8.66 -17.46 2.68
CA GLU A 7 -8.89 -16.18 3.33
C GLU A 7 -7.57 -15.48 3.68
N ILE A 8 -7.43 -14.22 3.24
CA ILE A 8 -6.31 -13.35 3.58
C ILE A 8 -6.78 -12.39 4.66
N LYS A 9 -6.08 -12.36 5.79
CA LYS A 9 -6.41 -11.48 6.93
C LYS A 9 -5.18 -10.69 7.36
N MET A 10 -5.33 -9.38 7.42
CA MET A 10 -4.34 -8.52 8.08
C MET A 10 -4.52 -8.59 9.59
N VAL A 11 -3.43 -8.82 10.30
CA VAL A 11 -3.41 -9.07 11.74
C VAL A 11 -2.32 -8.23 12.39
N GLY A 12 -2.51 -7.85 13.67
CA GLY A 12 -1.53 -7.07 14.43
C GLY A 12 -0.44 -7.90 15.12
N PHE A 13 -0.44 -9.22 14.98
CA PHE A 13 0.50 -10.14 15.62
C PHE A 13 1.50 -10.73 14.62
N ASN A 14 2.70 -11.07 15.10
CA ASN A 14 3.83 -11.52 14.27
C ASN A 14 3.93 -13.05 14.11
N PHE A 15 2.80 -13.75 14.11
CA PHE A 15 2.78 -15.21 13.92
C PHE A 15 1.55 -15.64 13.13
N ALA A 16 1.66 -16.75 12.39
CA ALA A 16 0.50 -17.37 11.75
C ALA A 16 -0.21 -18.29 12.74
N PRO A 17 -1.50 -18.07 13.06
CA PRO A 17 -2.28 -18.98 13.89
C PRO A 17 -2.48 -20.33 13.17
N ARG A 18 -2.92 -21.35 13.90
CA ARG A 18 -3.14 -22.69 13.32
C ARG A 18 -4.11 -22.61 12.13
N GLY A 19 -3.76 -23.27 11.04
CA GLY A 19 -4.53 -23.24 9.79
C GLY A 19 -4.21 -22.06 8.87
N TYR A 20 -3.33 -21.14 9.29
CA TYR A 20 -2.85 -20.03 8.49
C TYR A 20 -1.35 -20.14 8.22
N ALA A 21 -0.92 -19.45 7.18
CA ALA A 21 0.48 -19.22 6.87
C ALA A 21 0.69 -17.72 6.61
N MET A 22 1.88 -17.20 6.89
CA MET A 22 2.16 -15.77 6.64
C MET A 22 2.25 -15.50 5.13
N CYS A 23 1.72 -14.38 4.66
CA CYS A 23 1.84 -13.98 3.26
C CYS A 23 3.19 -13.28 2.99
N GLN A 24 4.30 -14.03 3.08
CA GLN A 24 5.67 -13.54 2.92
C GLN A 24 6.38 -14.13 1.68
N GLY A 25 5.64 -14.59 0.66
CA GLY A 25 6.24 -15.15 -0.56
C GLY A 25 6.84 -16.56 -0.42
N GLN A 26 6.51 -17.29 0.64
CA GLN A 26 7.06 -18.63 0.88
C GLN A 26 6.49 -19.69 -0.07
N LEU A 27 7.31 -20.70 -0.38
CA LEU A 27 6.88 -21.86 -1.17
C LEU A 27 6.28 -22.95 -0.26
N MET A 28 5.13 -23.47 -0.66
CA MET A 28 4.41 -24.54 0.03
C MET A 28 4.31 -25.79 -0.83
N SER A 29 4.30 -26.96 -0.19
CA SER A 29 4.10 -28.23 -0.87
C SER A 29 2.65 -28.36 -1.34
N ILE A 30 2.48 -28.67 -2.63
CA ILE A 30 1.16 -28.94 -3.23
C ILE A 30 0.53 -30.18 -2.59
N ALA A 31 1.32 -31.22 -2.33
CA ALA A 31 0.82 -32.49 -1.79
C ALA A 31 0.14 -32.34 -0.42
N GLN A 32 0.56 -31.35 0.39
CA GLN A 32 -0.01 -31.07 1.70
C GLN A 32 -1.13 -30.02 1.66
N ASN A 33 -1.24 -29.24 0.57
CA ASN A 33 -2.14 -28.08 0.48
C ASN A 33 -2.88 -28.07 -0.88
N THR A 34 -3.35 -29.23 -1.32
CA THR A 34 -3.97 -29.43 -2.65
C THR A 34 -5.14 -28.48 -2.89
N ALA A 35 -6.01 -28.33 -1.90
CA ALA A 35 -7.16 -27.44 -1.99
C ALA A 35 -6.75 -25.96 -2.12
N LEU A 36 -5.71 -25.53 -1.39
CA LEU A 36 -5.22 -24.15 -1.48
C LEU A 36 -4.51 -23.89 -2.82
N PHE A 37 -3.77 -24.88 -3.33
CA PHE A 37 -3.18 -24.83 -4.67
C PHE A 37 -4.24 -24.72 -5.77
N SER A 38 -5.38 -25.40 -5.65
CA SER A 38 -6.48 -25.26 -6.62
C SER A 38 -7.05 -23.84 -6.69
N LEU A 39 -6.89 -23.02 -5.63
CA LEU A 39 -7.31 -21.62 -5.62
C LEU A 39 -6.23 -20.67 -6.14
N LEU A 40 -4.98 -20.84 -5.71
CA LEU A 40 -3.89 -19.89 -6.03
C LEU A 40 -3.11 -20.26 -7.30
N GLY A 41 -3.05 -21.54 -7.66
CA GLY A 41 -2.18 -22.05 -8.72
C GLY A 41 -0.72 -21.66 -8.49
N THR A 42 -0.05 -21.23 -9.55
CA THR A 42 1.34 -20.75 -9.53
C THR A 42 1.46 -19.23 -9.65
N LEU A 43 0.37 -18.49 -9.42
CA LEU A 43 0.32 -17.02 -9.58
C LEU A 43 1.40 -16.29 -8.79
N TYR A 44 1.75 -16.82 -7.61
CA TYR A 44 2.75 -16.24 -6.71
C TYR A 44 4.08 -17.04 -6.70
N GLY A 45 4.31 -17.87 -7.72
CA GLY A 45 5.53 -18.66 -7.89
C GLY A 45 5.38 -20.15 -7.59
N GLY A 46 6.54 -20.81 -7.45
CA GLY A 46 6.64 -22.27 -7.38
C GLY A 46 6.69 -22.93 -8.76
N ASN A 47 6.83 -24.26 -8.78
CA ASN A 47 6.96 -25.03 -10.02
C ASN A 47 5.65 -25.63 -10.54
N GLY A 48 4.55 -25.51 -9.77
CA GLY A 48 3.24 -26.04 -10.15
C GLY A 48 3.15 -27.57 -10.17
N GLN A 49 4.21 -28.28 -9.79
CA GLN A 49 4.26 -29.75 -9.75
C GLN A 49 4.39 -30.26 -8.32
N THR A 50 5.36 -29.73 -7.57
CA THR A 50 5.61 -30.09 -6.17
C THR A 50 5.38 -28.92 -5.23
N THR A 51 5.57 -27.68 -5.70
CA THR A 51 5.45 -26.48 -4.89
C THR A 51 4.68 -25.36 -5.59
N PHE A 52 4.07 -24.50 -4.77
CA PHE A 52 3.43 -23.26 -5.19
C PHE A 52 3.77 -22.14 -4.21
N GLY A 53 3.70 -20.89 -4.66
CA GLY A 53 3.99 -19.72 -3.83
C GLY A 53 2.76 -19.14 -3.14
N LEU A 54 2.98 -18.57 -1.95
CA LEU A 54 2.04 -17.65 -1.32
C LEU A 54 2.26 -16.21 -1.79
N PRO A 55 1.25 -15.32 -1.66
CA PRO A 55 1.44 -13.89 -1.84
C PRO A 55 2.52 -13.33 -0.90
N ASP A 56 3.18 -12.25 -1.32
CA ASP A 56 4.09 -11.46 -0.48
C ASP A 56 3.48 -10.07 -0.22
N TYR A 57 3.06 -9.82 1.01
CA TYR A 57 2.49 -8.53 1.44
C TYR A 57 3.45 -7.69 2.29
N ARG A 58 4.73 -8.07 2.39
CA ARG A 58 5.72 -7.23 3.07
C ARG A 58 5.89 -5.91 2.32
N GLY A 59 5.60 -4.79 2.99
CA GLY A 59 5.65 -3.45 2.39
C GLY A 59 4.58 -3.21 1.32
N ARG A 60 3.53 -4.04 1.26
CA ARG A 60 2.49 -3.98 0.22
C ARG A 60 1.09 -4.06 0.84
N SER A 61 0.13 -3.42 0.20
CA SER A 61 -1.29 -3.52 0.57
C SER A 61 -2.07 -4.27 -0.51
N PRO A 62 -3.06 -5.11 -0.14
CA PRO A 62 -3.93 -5.76 -1.11
C PRO A 62 -4.84 -4.74 -1.80
N VAL A 63 -5.09 -4.95 -3.09
CA VAL A 63 -6.02 -4.17 -3.91
C VAL A 63 -6.99 -5.10 -4.63
N GLY A 64 -8.17 -4.60 -4.98
CA GLY A 64 -9.16 -5.37 -5.72
C GLY A 64 -8.68 -5.71 -7.14
N MET A 65 -8.89 -6.96 -7.57
CA MET A 65 -8.67 -7.38 -8.95
C MET A 65 -9.76 -6.84 -9.87
N GLY A 66 -9.42 -6.65 -11.14
CA GLY A 66 -10.36 -6.38 -12.23
C GLY A 66 -10.25 -4.96 -12.77
N GLN A 67 -11.22 -4.58 -13.59
CA GLN A 67 -11.30 -3.24 -14.17
C GLN A 67 -12.43 -2.46 -13.51
N GLY A 68 -12.07 -1.54 -12.62
CA GLY A 68 -13.01 -0.57 -12.06
C GLY A 68 -13.24 0.61 -13.02
N PRO A 69 -14.40 1.28 -12.96
CA PRO A 69 -14.64 2.50 -13.74
C PRO A 69 -13.58 3.57 -13.45
N GLY A 70 -12.87 4.02 -14.49
CA GLY A 70 -11.80 5.01 -14.35
C GLY A 70 -10.50 4.49 -13.72
N LEU A 71 -10.36 3.18 -13.52
CA LEU A 71 -9.16 2.54 -13.00
C LEU A 71 -8.47 1.68 -14.06
N ASN A 72 -7.16 1.52 -13.92
CA ASN A 72 -6.41 0.55 -14.69
C ASN A 72 -6.85 -0.88 -14.33
N PRO A 73 -6.90 -1.81 -15.29
CA PRO A 73 -7.18 -3.21 -15.00
C PRO A 73 -6.04 -3.80 -14.16
N ILE A 74 -6.39 -4.49 -13.06
CA ILE A 74 -5.42 -5.20 -12.20
C ILE A 74 -5.66 -6.70 -12.33
N THR A 75 -4.61 -7.44 -12.67
CA THR A 75 -4.66 -8.92 -12.69
C THR A 75 -4.22 -9.51 -11.35
N GLN A 76 -4.80 -10.64 -10.95
CA GLN A 76 -4.39 -11.29 -9.71
C GLN A 76 -2.95 -11.81 -9.82
N GLY A 77 -2.13 -11.52 -8.81
CA GLY A 77 -0.71 -11.86 -8.80
C GLY A 77 0.19 -10.76 -9.36
N GLU A 78 -0.38 -9.71 -9.94
CA GLU A 78 0.37 -8.56 -10.44
C GLU A 78 1.03 -7.78 -9.28
N LEU A 79 2.31 -7.46 -9.46
CA LEU A 79 3.06 -6.64 -8.51
C LEU A 79 3.11 -5.20 -9.03
N ALA A 80 2.47 -4.29 -8.31
CA ALA A 80 2.44 -2.86 -8.62
C ALA A 80 2.79 -2.01 -7.39
N GLY A 81 2.97 -0.71 -7.63
CA GLY A 81 3.31 0.29 -6.61
C GLY A 81 4.80 0.39 -6.31
N ASN A 82 5.17 1.48 -5.61
CA ASN A 82 6.52 1.74 -5.13
C ASN A 82 6.47 1.86 -3.60
N GLU A 83 7.39 1.20 -2.90
CA GLU A 83 7.48 1.26 -1.43
C GLU A 83 7.91 2.65 -0.94
N ASN A 84 8.81 3.30 -1.70
CA ASN A 84 9.29 4.64 -1.41
C ASN A 84 9.11 5.56 -2.62
N VAL A 85 8.54 6.74 -2.42
CA VAL A 85 8.35 7.76 -3.46
C VAL A 85 8.81 9.11 -2.90
N THR A 86 9.87 9.67 -3.46
CA THR A 86 10.26 11.06 -3.18
C THR A 86 9.35 12.00 -3.97
N LEU A 87 8.62 12.87 -3.26
CA LEU A 87 7.76 13.87 -3.89
C LEU A 87 8.56 15.09 -4.32
N THR A 88 8.40 15.49 -5.58
CA THR A 88 8.88 16.77 -6.11
C THR A 88 7.78 17.83 -5.97
N THR A 89 8.15 19.12 -6.05
CA THR A 89 7.20 20.23 -6.01
C THR A 89 6.11 20.13 -7.09
N ALA A 90 6.44 19.54 -8.25
CA ALA A 90 5.49 19.32 -9.33
C ALA A 90 4.43 18.23 -9.03
N GLN A 91 4.69 17.37 -8.04
CA GLN A 91 3.78 16.30 -7.60
C GLN A 91 2.91 16.72 -6.41
N MET A 92 3.12 17.92 -5.87
CA MET A 92 2.27 18.49 -4.82
C MET A 92 1.24 19.43 -5.42
N PRO A 93 0.01 19.50 -4.88
CA PRO A 93 -0.93 20.55 -5.23
C PRO A 93 -0.29 21.92 -5.02
N ILE A 94 -0.56 22.85 -5.94
CA ILE A 94 -0.14 24.23 -5.77
C ILE A 94 -0.80 24.79 -4.51
N HIS A 95 0.02 25.21 -3.55
CA HIS A 95 -0.41 25.86 -2.33
C HIS A 95 0.12 27.29 -2.34
N ALA A 96 -0.78 28.26 -2.31
CA ALA A 96 -0.44 29.68 -2.27
C ALA A 96 -1.09 30.30 -1.02
N PRO A 97 -0.45 30.19 0.16
CA PRO A 97 -1.00 30.81 1.36
C PRO A 97 -1.03 32.33 1.19
N THR A 98 -2.20 32.93 1.38
CA THR A 98 -2.33 34.38 1.45
C THR A 98 -2.13 34.80 2.90
N ALA A 99 -1.08 35.56 3.19
CA ALA A 99 -0.90 36.18 4.50
C ALA A 99 -1.85 37.39 4.59
N GLN A 100 -2.84 37.33 5.48
CA GLN A 100 -3.71 38.46 5.78
C GLN A 100 -3.25 39.12 7.08
N PHE A 101 -2.97 40.42 7.00
CA PHE A 101 -2.64 41.25 8.15
C PHE A 101 -3.83 42.18 8.44
N THR A 102 -4.36 42.13 9.65
CA THR A 102 -5.32 43.13 10.13
C THR A 102 -4.58 44.12 11.02
N GLY A 103 -4.33 45.32 10.50
CA GLY A 103 -3.66 46.38 11.25
C GLY A 103 -4.58 46.94 12.34
N GLN A 104 -4.07 47.07 13.56
CA GLN A 104 -4.70 47.86 14.62
C GLN A 104 -4.13 49.28 14.57
N ALA A 105 -4.96 50.31 14.80
CA ALA A 105 -4.52 51.70 14.75
C ALA A 105 -3.37 51.95 15.74
N SER A 106 -2.17 52.21 15.20
CA SER A 106 -0.95 52.53 15.94
C SER A 106 -0.43 53.88 15.47
N SER A 107 0.01 54.73 16.39
CA SER A 107 0.63 56.02 16.08
C SER A 107 2.12 55.91 15.70
N GLY A 108 2.62 54.69 15.40
CA GLY A 108 4.01 54.41 15.03
C GLY A 108 4.14 53.31 13.96
N SER A 109 5.30 53.27 13.30
CA SER A 109 5.63 52.28 12.26
C SER A 109 5.73 50.86 12.85
N LEU A 110 4.89 49.94 12.37
CA LEU A 110 4.96 48.50 12.69
C LEU A 110 5.70 47.77 11.58
N SER A 111 6.92 47.31 11.88
CA SER A 111 7.67 46.42 10.99
C SER A 111 7.26 44.97 11.28
N ILE A 112 6.55 44.34 10.35
CA ILE A 112 6.20 42.92 10.44
C ILE A 112 7.11 42.16 9.49
N THR A 113 7.99 41.32 10.03
CA THR A 113 8.75 40.37 9.21
C THR A 113 7.85 39.19 8.91
N ALA A 114 7.26 39.16 7.71
CA ALA A 114 6.61 37.97 7.21
C ALA A 114 7.67 37.10 6.57
N ASP A 115 7.99 35.97 7.20
CA ASP A 115 8.67 34.90 6.48
C ASP A 115 7.64 34.37 5.47
N VAL A 116 7.75 34.78 4.21
CA VAL A 116 7.07 34.04 3.15
C VAL A 116 7.67 32.65 3.25
N ALA A 117 6.85 31.68 3.65
CA ALA A 117 7.21 30.29 3.60
C ALA A 117 7.39 29.90 2.12
N THR A 118 8.49 30.34 1.51
CA THR A 118 9.10 29.64 0.40
C THR A 118 9.56 28.33 1.00
N THR A 119 8.71 27.32 0.88
CA THR A 119 9.12 25.93 1.06
C THR A 119 10.18 25.65 -0.01
N THR A 120 11.45 25.97 0.28
CA THR A 120 12.59 25.43 -0.44
C THR A 120 12.60 23.93 -0.18
N ALA A 121 12.14 23.19 -1.18
CA ALA A 121 12.33 21.74 -1.31
C ALA A 121 13.76 21.44 -1.78
#